data_AF-A0A0C3ETT7-F1
#
_entry.id   AF-A0A0C3ETT7-F1
#
_cell.length_a   1.000
_cell.length_b   1.000
_cell.length_c   1.000
_cell.angle_alpha   90.00
_cell.angle_beta   90.00
_cell.angle_gamma   90.00
#
_symmetry.space_group_name_H-M   'P 1'
#
loop_
_entity.id
_entity.type
_entity.pdbx_description
1 polymer ?
#
loop_
_entity_poly.entity_id
_entity_poly.type
_entity_poly.pdbx_seq_one_letter_code
_entity_poly.pdbx_strand_id
1 'polypeptide(L)'
;MAAITRPIQDHDFNSFAELTMKDPDQFHAVCLDTHPPIFYLNEKSRNVITLVHELNRISIAQSVPQTPFDAGPNPVIYGLERNMKEVVNTITTYFPLSSPFKDNFAVFRP
;
A
#
# COMPACT_ATOMS: atom_id res chain seq x y z
N MET A 1 -8.66 15.47 -7.56
CA MET A 1 -7.32 16.10 -7.74
C MET A 1 -7.00 17.14 -6.67
N ALA A 2 -7.82 18.16 -6.40
CA ALA A 2 -7.50 19.18 -5.39
C ALA A 2 -7.31 18.66 -3.94
N ALA A 3 -7.97 17.55 -3.59
CA ALA A 3 -7.95 17.00 -2.22
C ALA A 3 -6.59 16.40 -1.81
N ILE A 4 -5.82 15.79 -2.74
CA ILE A 4 -4.53 15.15 -2.40
C ILE A 4 -3.37 16.14 -2.35
N THR A 5 -3.47 17.28 -3.04
CA THR A 5 -2.43 18.31 -3.09
C THR A 5 -2.11 18.87 -1.71
N ARG A 6 -3.14 19.13 -0.90
CA ARG A 6 -2.97 19.75 0.41
C ARG A 6 -2.23 18.86 1.42
N PRO A 7 -2.60 17.58 1.61
CA PRO A 7 -1.82 16.66 2.45
C PRO A 7 -0.36 16.53 2.03
N ILE A 8 -0.05 16.58 0.73
CA ILE A 8 1.33 16.54 0.25
C ILE A 8 2.08 17.81 0.65
N GLN A 9 1.47 18.99 0.47
CA GLN A 9 2.08 20.28 0.84
C GLN A 9 2.25 20.44 2.35
N ASP A 10 1.28 19.97 3.13
CA ASP A 10 1.27 20.05 4.59
C ASP A 10 2.09 18.90 5.24
N HIS A 11 2.68 18.00 4.43
CA HIS A 11 3.34 16.77 4.89
C HIS A 11 2.47 15.89 5.82
N ASP A 12 1.15 15.96 5.64
CA ASP A 12 0.17 15.16 6.38
C ASP A 12 0.05 13.78 5.75
N PHE A 13 0.88 12.87 6.25
CA PHE A 13 0.90 11.50 5.76
C PHE A 13 -0.39 10.73 6.06
N ASN A 14 -1.13 11.08 7.12
CA ASN A 14 -2.38 10.39 7.46
C ASN A 14 -3.47 10.70 6.43
N SER A 15 -3.67 11.97 6.12
CA SER A 15 -4.63 12.39 5.11
C SER A 15 -4.20 11.94 3.71
N PHE A 16 -2.90 12.01 3.39
CA PHE A 16 -2.36 11.45 2.14
C PHE A 16 -2.68 9.96 2.04
N ALA A 17 -2.49 9.23 3.14
CA ALA A 17 -2.66 7.80 3.15
C ALA A 17 -4.13 7.41 2.93
N GLU A 18 -5.05 8.02 3.68
CA GLU A 18 -6.47 7.73 3.53
C GLU A 18 -6.98 8.00 2.11
N LEU A 19 -6.56 9.11 1.49
CA LEU A 19 -6.93 9.45 0.11
C LEU A 19 -6.33 8.47 -0.90
N THR A 20 -5.07 8.09 -0.72
CA THR A 20 -4.36 7.19 -1.64
C THR A 20 -4.87 5.75 -1.55
N MET A 21 -5.49 5.34 -0.44
CA MET A 21 -6.16 4.04 -0.32
C MET A 21 -7.51 3.99 -1.03
N LYS A 22 -8.28 5.08 -1.02
CA LYS A 22 -9.65 5.09 -1.57
C LYS A 22 -9.72 5.20 -3.09
N ASP A 23 -8.78 5.93 -3.70
CA ASP A 23 -8.78 6.21 -5.14
C ASP A 23 -8.58 4.93 -6.01
N PRO A 24 -7.65 4.01 -5.67
CA PRO A 24 -7.45 2.77 -6.42
C PRO A 24 -8.66 1.82 -6.34
N ASP A 25 -9.33 1.72 -5.19
CA ASP A 25 -10.51 0.87 -5.03
C ASP A 25 -11.62 1.28 -6.00
N GLN A 26 -11.84 2.58 -6.15
CA GLN A 26 -12.81 3.12 -7.10
C GLN A 26 -12.37 2.89 -8.55
N PHE A 27 -11.07 3.00 -8.86
CA PHE A 27 -10.55 2.67 -10.19
C PHE A 27 -10.83 1.22 -10.57
N HIS A 28 -10.51 0.26 -9.69
CA HIS A 28 -10.79 -1.17 -9.94
C HIS A 28 -12.28 -1.48 -10.02
N ALA A 29 -13.13 -0.78 -9.25
CA ALA A 29 -14.58 -0.92 -9.35
C ALA A 29 -15.10 -0.49 -10.72
N VAL A 30 -14.60 0.63 -11.27
CA VAL A 30 -14.96 1.08 -12.63
C VAL A 30 -14.43 0.11 -13.69
N CYS A 31 -13.21 -0.42 -13.54
CA CYS A 31 -12.68 -1.45 -14.44
C CYS A 31 -13.51 -2.75 -14.41
N LEU A 32 -14.07 -3.11 -13.26
CA LEU A 32 -14.95 -4.27 -13.12
C LEU A 32 -16.32 -4.04 -13.80
N ASP A 33 -16.78 -2.79 -13.86
CA ASP A 33 -18.07 -2.40 -14.46
C ASP A 33 -18.02 -2.26 -16.00
N THR A 34 -16.83 -2.38 -16.63
CA THR A 34 -16.72 -2.32 -18.11
C THR A 34 -17.26 -3.57 -18.80
N HIS A 35 -17.55 -3.47 -20.11
CA HIS A 35 -17.89 -4.62 -20.94
C HIS A 35 -16.94 -4.73 -22.16
N PRO A 36 -16.09 -5.78 -22.25
CA PRO A 36 -15.89 -6.83 -21.24
C PRO A 36 -15.22 -6.29 -19.95
N PRO A 37 -15.40 -6.96 -18.81
CA PRO A 37 -14.81 -6.53 -17.54
C PRO A 37 -13.27 -6.62 -17.59
N ILE A 38 -12.60 -5.65 -16.96
CA ILE A 38 -11.14 -5.59 -16.87
C ILE A 38 -10.71 -5.99 -15.45
N PHE A 39 -9.87 -7.02 -15.35
CA PHE A 39 -9.35 -7.53 -14.09
C PHE A 39 -7.85 -7.24 -13.93
N TYR A 40 -7.50 -6.23 -13.14
CA TYR A 40 -6.11 -5.93 -12.77
C TYR A 40 -5.65 -6.71 -11.53
N LEU A 41 -6.53 -6.82 -10.53
CA LEU A 41 -6.22 -7.46 -9.26
C LEU A 41 -6.32 -8.99 -9.35
N ASN A 42 -5.22 -9.67 -9.02
CA ASN A 42 -5.22 -11.12 -8.83
C ASN A 42 -5.33 -11.48 -7.33
N GLU A 43 -5.29 -12.77 -7.03
CA GLU A 43 -5.39 -13.27 -5.64
C GLU A 43 -4.27 -12.73 -4.74
N LYS A 44 -3.04 -12.65 -5.24
CA LYS A 44 -1.91 -12.11 -4.49
C LYS A 44 -2.10 -10.63 -4.19
N SER A 45 -2.58 -9.86 -5.17
CA SER A 45 -2.90 -8.43 -4.99
C SER A 45 -3.92 -8.24 -3.87
N ARG A 46 -5.00 -9.03 -3.88
CA ARG A 46 -6.03 -9.01 -2.82
C ARG A 46 -5.46 -9.39 -1.45
N ASN A 47 -4.59 -10.39 -1.37
CA ASN A 47 -3.98 -10.80 -0.12
C ASN A 47 -3.05 -9.72 0.46
N VAL A 48 -2.30 -9.01 -0.38
CA VAL A 48 -1.45 -7.89 0.07
C VAL A 48 -2.31 -6.71 0.54
N ILE A 49 -3.38 -6.37 -0.19
CA ILE A 49 -4.35 -5.34 0.23
C ILE A 49 -4.88 -5.67 1.63
N THR A 50 -5.39 -6.89 1.83
CA THR A 50 -5.89 -7.35 3.13
C THR A 50 -4.84 -7.24 4.23
N LEU A 51 -3.60 -7.68 3.98
CA LEU A 51 -2.52 -7.60 4.96
C LEU A 51 -2.22 -6.15 5.36
N VAL A 52 -2.19 -5.22 4.41
CA VAL A 52 -1.93 -3.80 4.69
C VAL A 52 -3.10 -3.17 5.45
N HIS A 53 -4.34 -3.50 5.13
CA HIS A 53 -5.50 -3.06 5.92
C HIS A 53 -5.44 -3.56 7.36
N GLU A 54 -5.08 -4.83 7.57
CA GLU A 54 -4.93 -5.40 8.91
C GLU A 54 -3.76 -4.78 9.67
N LEU A 55 -2.63 -4.54 9.00
CA LEU A 55 -1.50 -3.84 9.60
C LEU A 55 -1.91 -2.43 10.05
N ASN A 56 -2.61 -1.67 9.21
CA ASN A 56 -3.14 -0.36 9.58
C ASN A 56 -4.13 -0.43 10.75
N ARG A 57 -5.00 -1.45 10.78
CA ARG A 57 -5.99 -1.69 11.85
C ARG A 57 -5.32 -1.99 13.19
N ILE A 58 -4.24 -2.75 13.19
CA ILE A 58 -3.48 -3.09 14.40
C ILE A 58 -2.62 -1.89 14.83
N SER A 59 -2.08 -1.14 13.87
CA SER A 59 -1.22 0.03 14.10
C SER A 59 -1.96 1.32 14.49
N ILE A 60 -3.26 1.24 14.81
CA ILE A 60 -4.09 2.38 15.29
C ILE A 60 -3.48 3.06 16.52
N ALA A 61 -2.68 2.36 17.32
CA ALA A 61 -1.97 2.94 18.47
C ALA A 61 -0.68 3.71 18.13
N GLN A 62 -0.12 3.58 16.92
CA GLN A 62 1.21 4.12 16.57
C GLN A 62 1.23 5.19 15.47
N SER A 63 0.08 5.61 14.93
CA SER A 63 0.01 6.64 13.87
C SER A 63 0.85 6.30 12.63
N VAL A 64 0.76 5.06 12.18
CA VAL A 64 1.46 4.57 10.99
C VAL A 64 0.45 4.05 10.00
N PRO A 65 -0.16 4.91 9.17
CA PRO A 65 -0.91 4.42 8.03
C PRO A 65 0.09 3.87 6.99
N GLN A 66 -0.34 2.93 6.19
CA GLN A 66 0.40 2.46 5.02
C GLN A 66 -0.61 2.30 3.90
N THR A 67 -0.27 2.77 2.71
CA THR A 67 -1.24 2.71 1.62
C THR A 67 -0.80 1.73 0.57
N PRO A 68 -1.57 0.67 0.31
CA PRO A 68 -1.47 -0.03 -0.94
C PRO A 68 -2.06 0.88 -2.03
N PHE A 69 -1.26 1.22 -3.02
CA PHE A 69 -1.67 1.78 -4.29
C PHE A 69 -1.46 0.69 -5.33
N ASP A 70 -2.47 0.40 -6.16
CA ASP A 70 -2.25 -0.49 -7.31
C ASP A 70 -3.16 -0.15 -8.47
N ALA A 71 -2.59 -0.11 -9.67
CA ALA A 71 -3.31 -0.08 -10.96
C ALA A 71 -3.02 -1.37 -11.76
N GLY A 72 -2.57 -2.43 -11.09
CA GLY A 72 -2.15 -3.69 -11.67
C GLY A 72 -2.10 -4.81 -10.63
N PRO A 73 -1.33 -5.89 -10.87
CA PRO A 73 -1.16 -6.97 -9.92
C PRO A 73 -0.05 -6.73 -8.87
N ASN A 74 0.69 -5.63 -8.97
CA ASN A 74 1.92 -5.36 -8.23
C ASN A 74 1.69 -4.22 -7.22
N PRO A 75 1.47 -4.53 -5.93
CA PRO A 75 1.12 -3.53 -4.95
C PRO A 75 2.28 -2.58 -4.69
N VAL A 76 2.00 -1.27 -4.73
CA VAL A 76 2.92 -0.21 -4.32
C VAL A 76 2.53 0.23 -2.91
N ILE A 77 3.43 0.14 -1.95
CA ILE A 77 3.13 0.52 -0.56
C ILE A 77 3.84 1.83 -0.23
N TYR A 78 3.08 2.85 0.16
CA TYR A 78 3.66 4.06 0.77
C TYR A 78 3.68 3.92 2.29
N GLY A 79 4.77 4.36 2.89
CA GLY A 79 4.90 4.55 4.32
C GLY A 79 6.09 5.44 4.63
N LEU A 80 6.15 5.94 5.87
CA LEU A 80 7.26 6.75 6.34
C LEU A 80 8.51 5.87 6.54
N GLU A 81 9.69 6.43 6.29
CA GLU A 81 10.98 5.73 6.35
C GLU A 81 11.16 4.89 7.62
N ARG A 82 10.86 5.48 8.78
CA ARG A 82 10.92 4.82 10.10
C ARG A 82 10.09 3.53 10.21
N ASN A 83 9.09 3.36 9.35
CA ASN A 83 8.17 2.23 9.36
C ASN A 83 8.56 1.16 8.32
N MET A 84 9.40 1.48 7.33
CA MET A 84 9.68 0.59 6.20
C MET A 84 10.31 -0.73 6.60
N LYS A 85 11.08 -0.75 7.67
CA LYS A 85 11.63 -1.99 8.22
C LYS A 85 10.53 -2.97 8.63
N GLU A 86 9.49 -2.50 9.29
CA GLU A 86 8.34 -3.32 9.70
C GLU A 86 7.54 -3.78 8.48
N VAL A 87 7.28 -2.87 7.53
CA VAL A 87 6.55 -3.20 6.29
C VAL A 87 7.23 -4.32 5.53
N VAL A 88 8.53 -4.17 5.26
CA VAL A 88 9.29 -5.15 4.49
C VAL A 88 9.35 -6.48 5.24
N ASN A 89 9.55 -6.48 6.56
CA ASN A 89 9.53 -7.70 7.36
C ASN A 89 8.17 -8.40 7.33
N THR A 90 7.08 -7.67 7.50
CA THR A 90 5.71 -8.23 7.48
C THR A 90 5.41 -8.82 6.10
N ILE A 91 5.70 -8.09 5.02
CA ILE A 91 5.48 -8.57 3.64
C ILE A 91 6.33 -9.82 3.36
N THR A 92 7.62 -9.80 3.67
CA THR A 92 8.50 -10.96 3.39
C THR A 92 8.19 -12.17 4.26
N THR A 93 7.56 -11.97 5.43
CA THR A 93 7.09 -13.05 6.31
C THR A 93 5.86 -13.76 5.73
N TYR A 94 4.85 -13.01 5.28
CA TYR A 94 3.60 -13.57 4.74
C TYR A 94 3.69 -13.93 3.25
N PHE A 95 4.61 -13.31 2.52
CA PHE A 95 4.88 -13.56 1.10
C PHE A 95 6.37 -13.86 0.88
N PRO A 96 6.82 -15.10 1.18
CA PRO A 96 8.22 -15.50 1.01
C PRO A 96 8.69 -15.30 -0.42
N LEU A 97 9.80 -14.59 -0.58
CA LEU A 97 10.40 -14.31 -1.89
C LEU A 97 11.23 -15.52 -2.37
N SER A 98 11.26 -15.73 -3.69
CA SER A 98 12.12 -16.75 -4.32
C SER A 98 13.61 -16.41 -4.26
N SER A 99 13.94 -15.16 -3.96
CA SER A 99 15.29 -14.65 -3.74
C SER A 99 15.29 -13.71 -2.55
N PRO A 100 16.45 -13.51 -1.86
CA PRO A 100 16.52 -12.60 -0.74
C PRO A 100 16.03 -11.19 -1.12
N PHE A 101 15.32 -10.53 -0.20
CA PHE A 101 14.91 -9.14 -0.39
C PHE A 101 16.15 -8.27 -0.67
N LYS A 102 16.12 -7.56 -1.81
CA LYS A 102 17.20 -6.67 -2.21
C LYS A 102 17.01 -5.30 -1.55
N ASP A 103 17.71 -5.07 -0.45
CA ASP A 103 17.67 -3.81 0.29
C ASP A 103 18.45 -2.68 -0.42
N ASN A 104 17.87 -2.12 -1.48
CA ASN A 104 18.48 -1.04 -2.26
C ASN A 104 18.58 0.29 -1.49
N PHE A 105 17.76 0.47 -0.46
CA PHE A 105 17.64 1.72 0.30
C PHE A 105 18.22 1.63 1.71
N ALA A 106 18.92 0.54 2.03
CA ALA A 106 19.52 0.30 3.35
C ALA A 106 18.51 0.38 4.52
N VAL A 107 17.27 -0.06 4.29
CA VAL A 107 16.17 -0.08 5.27
C VAL A 107 16.52 -0.88 6.53
N PHE A 108 17.44 -1.84 6.42
CA PHE A 108 17.88 -2.67 7.55
C PHE A 108 19.18 -2.22 8.21
N ARG A 109 19.84 -1.17 7.71
CA ARG A 109 21.07 -0.67 8.34
C ARG A 109 20.72 0.11 9.63
N PRO A 110 21.54 -0.03 10.69
CA PRO A 110 21.35 0.67 11.95
C PRO A 110 21.61 2.18 11.84
#